data_AF-C9MTJ1-F1
#
_entry.id   AF-C9MTJ1-F1
#
_cell.length_a   1.000
_cell.length_b   1.000
_cell.length_c   1.000
_cell.angle_alpha   90.00
_cell.angle_beta   90.00
_cell.angle_gamma   90.00
#
_symmetry.space_group_name_H-M   'P 1'
#
loop_
_entity.id
_entity.type
_entity.pdbx_description
1 polymer ?
#
loop_
_entity_poly.entity_id
_entity_poly.type
_entity_poly.pdbx_seq_one_letter_code
_entity_poly.pdbx_strand_id
1 'polypeptide(L)'
;QRMFYAYTYDDRYHSLVTSVKDAYGYSSSTAYDGLWNAPSVTTDLNGQKMEYTYDALGRQQTIRAPYEIESGQPFTIRFEYFPAERKAHTIHYSKDGNIDTYTFADSLMRAVQTKQTGVVWSGGSNQKVSIVSGRAVIDAFGRNITAYYNDGE
;
A
#
# COMPACT_ATOMS: atom_id res chain seq x y z
N GLN A 1 -32.11 -12.97 15.02
CA GLN A 1 -31.02 -12.16 15.63
C GLN A 1 -31.04 -10.76 15.01
N ARG A 2 -30.84 -9.68 15.76
CA ARG A 2 -30.62 -8.34 15.19
C ARG A 2 -29.12 -8.10 15.08
N MET A 3 -28.67 -7.46 14.00
CA MET A 3 -27.24 -7.18 13.79
C MET A 3 -26.71 -6.23 14.87
N PHE A 4 -25.56 -6.58 15.46
CA PHE A 4 -24.77 -5.77 16.38
C PHE A 4 -23.28 -6.11 16.21
N TYR A 5 -22.42 -5.22 16.68
CA TYR A 5 -20.97 -5.43 16.75
C TYR A 5 -20.50 -5.19 18.18
N ALA A 6 -19.65 -6.08 18.69
CA ALA A 6 -18.94 -5.93 19.94
C ALA A 6 -17.48 -5.62 19.64
N TYR A 7 -16.94 -4.57 20.29
CA TYR A 7 -15.57 -4.11 20.11
C TYR A 7 -14.77 -4.40 21.36
N THR A 8 -13.60 -5.00 21.18
CA THR A 8 -12.58 -5.14 22.22
C THR A 8 -11.46 -4.15 21.94
N TYR A 9 -11.00 -3.46 22.97
CA TYR A 9 -9.91 -2.49 22.88
C TYR A 9 -8.62 -3.04 23.50
N ASP A 10 -7.51 -2.36 23.27
CA ASP A 10 -6.24 -2.64 23.95
C ASP A 10 -6.33 -2.35 25.46
N ASP A 11 -5.65 -3.15 26.29
CA ASP A 11 -5.74 -3.01 27.74
C ASP A 11 -4.99 -1.78 28.29
N ARG A 12 -4.03 -1.23 27.53
CA ARG A 12 -3.13 -0.20 28.04
C ARG A 12 -3.78 1.17 28.05
N TYR A 13 -4.33 1.59 26.91
CA TYR A 13 -4.91 2.91 26.72
C TYR A 13 -6.38 2.86 26.27
N HIS A 14 -6.92 1.66 26.00
CA HIS A 14 -8.31 1.47 25.54
C HIS A 14 -8.65 2.36 24.34
N SER A 15 -7.68 2.52 23.43
CA SER A 15 -7.72 3.46 22.32
C SER A 15 -7.67 2.78 20.96
N LEU A 16 -7.17 1.55 20.91
CA LEU A 16 -7.02 0.74 19.70
C LEU A 16 -7.96 -0.46 19.76
N VAL A 17 -8.72 -0.68 18.70
CA VAL A 17 -9.65 -1.82 18.60
C VAL A 17 -8.88 -3.08 18.21
N THR A 18 -8.80 -4.05 19.11
CA THR A 18 -8.07 -5.30 18.91
C THR A 18 -8.94 -6.43 18.35
N SER A 19 -10.25 -6.36 18.53
CA SER A 19 -11.19 -7.32 17.94
C SER A 19 -12.58 -6.72 17.71
N VAL A 20 -13.23 -7.16 16.63
CA VAL A 20 -14.64 -6.87 16.34
C VAL A 20 -15.36 -8.19 16.18
N LYS A 21 -16.46 -8.37 16.91
CA LYS A 21 -17.31 -9.57 16.82
C LYS A 21 -18.72 -9.20 16.42
N ASP A 22 -19.27 -9.88 15.42
CA ASP A 22 -20.63 -9.66 14.95
C ASP A 22 -21.69 -10.43 15.75
N ALA A 23 -22.96 -10.19 15.44
CA ALA A 23 -24.10 -10.83 16.10
C ALA A 23 -24.20 -12.34 15.87
N TYR A 24 -23.49 -12.88 14.88
CA TYR A 24 -23.45 -14.30 14.53
C TYR A 24 -22.23 -15.01 15.13
N GLY A 25 -21.34 -14.26 15.77
CA GLY A 25 -20.17 -14.76 16.46
C GLY A 25 -18.89 -14.78 15.62
N TYR A 26 -18.94 -14.31 14.37
CA TYR A 26 -17.73 -14.13 13.56
C TYR A 26 -16.92 -12.95 14.08
N SER A 27 -15.59 -13.09 14.05
CA SER A 27 -14.68 -12.08 14.58
C SER A 27 -13.54 -11.80 13.63
N SER A 28 -13.15 -10.53 13.55
CA SER A 28 -11.86 -10.09 13.02
C SER A 28 -11.00 -9.55 14.16
N SER A 29 -9.69 -9.46 13.92
CA SER A 29 -8.75 -8.93 14.91
C SER A 29 -7.63 -8.11 14.28
N THR A 30 -7.07 -7.22 15.09
CA THR A 30 -5.92 -6.38 14.73
C THR A 30 -4.92 -6.40 15.87
N ALA A 31 -3.69 -6.79 15.57
CA ALA A 31 -2.53 -6.52 16.40
C ALA A 31 -1.86 -5.23 15.93
N TYR A 32 -1.28 -4.49 16.86
CA TYR A 32 -0.65 -3.20 16.60
C TYR A 32 0.84 -3.23 16.93
N ASP A 33 1.61 -2.49 16.14
CA ASP A 33 2.96 -2.07 16.49
C ASP A 33 2.88 -1.04 17.63
N GLY A 34 3.54 -1.32 18.75
CA GLY A 34 3.46 -0.49 19.95
C GLY A 34 4.26 0.82 19.86
N LEU A 35 5.15 0.98 18.87
CA LEU A 35 5.90 2.22 18.66
C LEU A 35 5.06 3.22 17.86
N TRP A 36 4.33 2.72 16.85
CA TRP A 36 3.58 3.56 15.91
C TRP A 36 2.06 3.56 16.12
N ASN A 37 1.54 2.72 17.02
CA ASN A 37 0.09 2.47 17.18
C ASN A 37 -0.58 2.13 15.83
N ALA A 38 0.16 1.45 14.96
CA ALA A 38 -0.25 1.12 13.60
C ALA A 38 -0.45 -0.40 13.47
N PRO A 39 -1.37 -0.90 12.63
CA PRO A 39 -1.63 -2.34 12.52
C PRO A 39 -0.37 -3.12 12.12
N SER A 40 0.06 -4.09 12.91
CA SER A 40 1.16 -5.01 12.55
C SER A 40 0.64 -6.31 11.95
N VAL A 41 -0.52 -6.79 12.40
CA VAL A 41 -1.20 -7.95 11.84
C VAL A 41 -2.71 -7.72 11.85
N THR A 42 -3.40 -8.03 10.77
CA THR A 42 -4.87 -8.13 10.77
C THR A 42 -5.28 -9.56 10.45
N THR A 43 -6.37 -10.01 11.04
CA THR A 43 -7.02 -11.29 10.71
C THR A 43 -8.46 -11.00 10.33
N ASP A 44 -8.85 -11.40 9.12
CA ASP A 44 -10.21 -11.23 8.63
C ASP A 44 -11.20 -12.25 9.25
N LEU A 45 -12.47 -12.14 8.88
CA LEU A 45 -13.53 -13.05 9.36
C LEU A 45 -13.33 -14.52 8.92
N ASN A 46 -12.50 -14.75 7.90
CA ASN A 46 -12.18 -16.07 7.36
C ASN A 46 -10.87 -16.64 7.98
N GLY A 47 -10.27 -15.94 8.95
CA GLY A 47 -9.00 -16.33 9.56
C GLY A 47 -7.77 -16.02 8.72
N GLN A 48 -7.93 -15.30 7.61
CA GLN A 48 -6.85 -14.92 6.71
C GLN A 48 -6.07 -13.75 7.28
N LYS A 49 -4.74 -13.88 7.31
CA LYS A 49 -3.85 -12.90 7.92
C LYS A 49 -3.24 -11.96 6.89
N MET A 50 -3.08 -10.70 7.27
CA MET A 50 -2.17 -9.79 6.60
C MET A 50 -1.14 -9.29 7.62
N GLU A 51 0.11 -9.19 7.22
CA GLU A 51 1.21 -8.67 8.04
C GLU A 51 1.74 -7.36 7.46
N TYR A 52 2.11 -6.45 8.34
CA TYR A 52 2.58 -5.11 8.01
C TYR A 52 3.84 -4.79 8.81
N THR A 53 4.78 -4.10 8.17
CA THR A 53 6.00 -3.64 8.84
C THR A 53 6.23 -2.18 8.58
N TYR A 54 6.93 -1.51 9.49
CA TYR A 54 7.17 -0.09 9.45
C TYR A 54 8.66 0.21 9.55
N ASP A 55 9.10 1.26 8.87
CA ASP A 55 10.46 1.77 9.04
C ASP A 55 10.62 2.56 10.35
N ALA A 56 11.83 3.03 10.63
CA ALA A 56 12.16 3.79 11.84
C ALA A 56 11.43 5.15 11.95
N LEU A 57 10.69 5.58 10.92
CA LEU A 57 9.89 6.80 10.91
C LEU A 57 8.39 6.50 10.93
N GLY A 58 7.99 5.24 11.07
CA GLY A 58 6.59 4.82 11.13
C GLY A 58 5.91 4.75 9.76
N ARG A 59 6.67 4.76 8.68
CA ARG A 59 6.12 4.61 7.32
C ARG A 59 6.06 3.13 6.97
N GLN A 60 4.98 2.71 6.31
CA GLN A 60 4.80 1.32 5.89
C GLN A 60 5.99 0.88 5.02
N GLN A 61 6.64 -0.22 5.36
CA GLN A 61 7.79 -0.77 4.66
C GLN A 61 7.42 -2.02 3.87
N THR A 62 6.66 -2.95 4.46
CA THR A 62 6.16 -4.14 3.74
C THR A 62 4.72 -4.47 4.11
N ILE A 63 4.04 -5.13 3.19
CA ILE A 63 2.75 -5.80 3.38
C ILE A 63 2.91 -7.22 2.88
N ARG A 64 2.45 -8.21 3.65
CA ARG A 64 2.31 -9.60 3.22
C ARG A 64 0.85 -10.02 3.33
N ALA A 65 0.28 -10.44 2.22
CA ALA A 65 -1.04 -11.03 2.12
C ALA A 65 -0.96 -12.55 2.41
N PRO A 66 -2.10 -13.24 2.60
CA PRO A 66 -2.11 -14.63 3.05
C PRO A 66 -1.25 -15.57 2.20
N TYR A 67 -1.29 -15.43 0.87
CA TYR A 67 -0.51 -16.29 -0.03
C TYR A 67 1.00 -16.09 0.13
N GLU A 68 1.48 -14.85 0.25
CA GLU A 68 2.90 -14.56 0.48
C GLU A 68 3.36 -14.95 1.90
N ILE A 69 2.44 -14.95 2.87
CA ILE A 69 2.69 -15.52 4.21
C ILE A 69 2.93 -17.02 4.10
N GLU A 70 1.98 -17.75 3.50
CA GLU A 70 2.03 -19.22 3.36
C GLU A 70 3.21 -19.70 2.51
N SER A 71 3.51 -19.01 1.42
CA SER A 71 4.60 -19.35 0.50
C SER A 71 5.97 -18.86 0.96
N GLY A 72 6.06 -18.15 2.09
CA GLY A 72 7.31 -17.62 2.62
C GLY A 72 7.91 -16.48 1.79
N GLN A 73 7.14 -15.85 0.91
CA GLN A 73 7.58 -14.68 0.17
C GLN A 73 7.76 -13.48 1.11
N PRO A 74 8.81 -12.66 0.92
CA PRO A 74 9.15 -11.59 1.85
C PRO A 74 8.14 -10.44 1.87
N PHE A 75 7.40 -10.23 0.77
CA PHE A 75 6.40 -9.18 0.65
C PHE A 75 5.41 -9.49 -0.49
N THR A 76 4.18 -9.02 -0.34
CA THR A 76 3.25 -8.75 -1.44
C THR A 76 3.51 -7.35 -1.99
N ILE A 77 3.68 -6.37 -1.10
CA ILE A 77 4.03 -4.99 -1.46
C ILE A 77 5.19 -4.53 -0.59
N ARG A 78 6.20 -3.90 -1.19
CA ARG A 78 7.31 -3.24 -0.48
C ARG A 78 7.37 -1.77 -0.84
N PHE A 79 7.64 -0.92 0.14
CA PHE A 79 7.82 0.52 -0.03
C PHE A 79 9.26 0.92 0.30
N GLU A 80 9.83 1.77 -0.54
CA GLU A 80 11.14 2.38 -0.37
C GLU A 80 10.98 3.89 -0.51
N TYR A 81 11.55 4.65 0.42
CA TYR A 81 11.37 6.10 0.49
C TYR A 81 12.71 6.81 0.34
N PHE A 82 12.78 7.75 -0.61
CA PHE A 82 13.98 8.53 -0.92
C PHE A 82 13.66 10.02 -0.80
N PRO A 83 13.63 10.57 0.43
CA PRO A 83 13.20 11.94 0.67
C PRO A 83 14.10 12.99 -0.01
N ALA A 84 15.41 12.73 -0.11
CA ALA A 84 16.35 13.61 -0.82
C ALA A 84 16.00 13.76 -2.31
N GLU A 85 15.48 12.69 -2.93
CA GLU A 85 15.05 12.65 -4.33
C GLU A 85 13.55 12.94 -4.49
N ARG A 86 12.83 13.20 -3.38
CA ARG A 86 11.38 13.42 -3.33
C ARG A 86 10.59 12.34 -4.05
N LYS A 87 11.04 11.08 -3.94
CA LYS A 87 10.40 9.92 -4.56
C LYS A 87 10.09 8.84 -3.53
N ALA A 88 9.01 8.11 -3.80
CA ALA A 88 8.69 6.84 -3.17
C ALA A 88 8.66 5.76 -4.26
N HIS A 89 9.10 4.56 -3.93
CA HIS A 89 9.13 3.39 -4.80
C HIS A 89 8.32 2.27 -4.16
N THR A 90 7.28 1.82 -4.85
CA THR A 90 6.38 0.76 -4.42
C THR A 90 6.57 -0.44 -5.34
N ILE A 91 6.91 -1.59 -4.78
CA ILE A 91 7.17 -2.82 -5.51
C ILE A 91 6.06 -3.80 -5.16
N HIS A 92 5.25 -4.20 -6.13
CA HIS A 92 4.26 -5.26 -5.98
C HIS A 92 4.83 -6.56 -6.52
N TYR A 93 4.87 -7.60 -5.69
CA TYR A 93 5.28 -8.93 -6.09
C TYR A 93 4.34 -9.53 -7.14
N SER A 94 4.93 -10.16 -8.15
CA SER A 94 4.21 -11.02 -9.10
C SER A 94 5.14 -12.14 -9.57
N LYS A 95 4.56 -13.32 -9.82
CA LYS A 95 5.32 -14.51 -10.30
C LYS A 95 6.02 -14.25 -11.64
N ASP A 96 5.44 -13.39 -12.47
CA ASP A 96 5.98 -13.01 -13.79
C ASP A 96 7.00 -11.85 -13.72
N GLY A 97 7.30 -11.41 -12.49
CA GLY A 97 8.18 -10.31 -12.17
C GLY A 97 7.43 -9.11 -11.62
N ASN A 98 8.08 -8.43 -10.68
CA ASN A 98 7.45 -7.37 -9.91
C ASN A 98 6.97 -6.20 -10.76
N ILE A 99 5.96 -5.52 -10.24
CA ILE A 99 5.42 -4.26 -10.75
C ILE A 99 5.97 -3.14 -9.87
N ASP A 100 6.87 -2.35 -10.44
CA ASP A 100 7.49 -1.20 -9.78
C ASP A 100 6.69 0.07 -10.09
N THR A 101 6.35 0.83 -9.05
CA THR A 101 5.66 2.12 -9.14
C THR A 101 6.48 3.19 -8.42
N TYR A 102 6.89 4.23 -9.13
CA TYR A 102 7.56 5.40 -8.57
C TYR A 102 6.60 6.57 -8.49
N THR A 103 6.46 7.15 -7.31
CA THR A 103 5.69 8.37 -7.08
C THR A 103 6.62 9.51 -6.71
N PHE A 104 6.59 10.59 -7.48
CA PHE A 104 7.36 11.81 -7.21
C PHE A 104 6.46 12.88 -6.61
N ALA A 105 6.97 13.58 -5.60
CA ALA A 105 6.24 14.65 -4.93
C ALA A 105 6.90 16.03 -5.12
N ASP A 106 6.10 17.08 -5.15
CA ASP A 106 6.61 18.46 -5.11
C ASP A 106 7.04 18.88 -3.68
N SER A 107 7.55 20.11 -3.57
CA SER A 107 7.97 20.71 -2.28
C SER A 107 6.83 20.84 -1.25
N LEU A 108 5.57 20.67 -1.67
CA LEU A 108 4.37 20.70 -0.82
C LEU A 108 3.84 19.29 -0.54
N MET A 109 4.63 18.25 -0.84
CA MET A 109 4.30 16.82 -0.66
C MET A 109 3.10 16.34 -1.48
N ARG A 110 2.76 17.01 -2.58
CA ARG A 110 1.70 16.54 -3.50
C ARG A 110 2.32 15.60 -4.52
N ALA A 111 1.69 14.45 -4.76
CA ALA A 111 2.10 13.54 -5.83
C ALA A 111 1.89 14.22 -7.21
N VAL A 112 2.99 14.44 -7.94
CA VAL A 112 2.99 15.13 -9.24
C VAL A 112 3.08 14.15 -10.41
N GLN A 113 3.64 12.97 -10.17
CA GLN A 113 3.83 11.96 -11.21
C GLN A 113 3.90 10.56 -10.62
N THR A 114 3.24 9.61 -11.27
CA THR A 114 3.34 8.18 -10.98
C THR A 114 3.87 7.46 -12.23
N LYS A 115 4.98 6.73 -12.09
CA LYS A 115 5.52 5.86 -13.14
C LYS A 115 5.32 4.42 -12.70
N GLN A 116 4.62 3.62 -13.48
CA GLN A 116 4.34 2.22 -13.18
C GLN A 116 4.91 1.32 -14.27
N THR A 117 5.53 0.22 -13.91
CA THR A 117 5.90 -0.84 -14.87
C THR A 117 4.65 -1.62 -15.26
N GLY A 118 4.38 -1.73 -16.56
CA GLY A 118 3.32 -2.55 -17.13
C GLY A 118 3.88 -3.64 -18.06
N VAL A 119 3.03 -4.58 -18.45
CA VAL A 119 3.35 -5.56 -19.50
C VAL A 119 2.38 -5.32 -20.66
N VAL A 120 2.93 -5.08 -21.85
CA VAL A 120 2.14 -4.90 -23.08
C VAL A 120 2.41 -6.08 -24.01
N TRP A 121 1.34 -6.62 -24.60
CA TRP A 121 1.41 -7.66 -25.61
C TRP A 121 1.73 -7.05 -26.97
N SER A 122 2.91 -7.33 -27.53
CA SER A 122 3.32 -6.82 -28.86
C SER A 122 3.27 -7.92 -29.92
N GLY A 123 2.13 -8.61 -30.05
CA GLY A 123 1.87 -9.51 -31.17
C GLY A 123 2.83 -10.71 -31.31
N GLY A 124 3.41 -11.19 -30.20
CA GLY A 124 4.30 -12.36 -30.20
C GLY A 124 5.08 -12.59 -28.92
N SER A 125 5.25 -11.56 -28.08
CA SER A 125 5.83 -11.69 -26.73
C SER A 125 5.30 -10.61 -25.78
N ASN A 126 5.39 -10.88 -24.48
CA ASN A 126 5.14 -9.92 -23.41
C ASN A 126 6.36 -8.98 -23.25
N GLN A 127 6.19 -7.68 -23.48
CA GLN A 127 7.22 -6.66 -23.28
C GLN A 127 6.96 -5.91 -21.96
N LYS A 128 7.97 -5.80 -21.09
CA LYS A 128 7.90 -4.91 -19.92
C LYS A 128 8.06 -3.46 -20.39
N VAL A 129 7.04 -2.65 -20.18
CA VAL A 129 7.03 -1.23 -20.52
C VAL A 129 6.92 -0.39 -19.25
N SER A 130 7.35 0.87 -19.31
CA SER A 130 7.06 1.84 -18.26
C SER A 130 5.89 2.72 -18.68
N ILE A 131 4.76 2.60 -18.00
CA ILE A 131 3.60 3.48 -18.16
C ILE A 131 3.76 4.65 -17.19
N VAL A 132 3.93 5.86 -17.73
CA VAL A 132 4.07 7.07 -16.92
C VAL A 132 2.76 7.84 -16.97
N SER A 133 2.15 8.14 -15.82
CA SER A 133 1.06 9.10 -15.78
C SER A 133 1.59 10.46 -16.25
N GLY A 134 0.89 11.13 -17.16
CA GLY A 134 1.29 12.46 -17.61
C GLY A 134 1.56 13.41 -16.43
N ARG A 135 2.56 14.29 -16.57
CA ARG A 135 2.95 15.25 -15.53
C ARG A 135 2.01 16.45 -15.59
N ALA A 136 1.22 16.68 -14.54
CA ALA A 136 0.43 17.91 -14.40
C ALA A 136 1.24 19.00 -13.69
N VAL A 137 1.42 20.16 -14.31
CA VAL A 137 1.94 21.38 -13.68
C VAL A 137 0.73 22.15 -13.14
N ILE A 138 0.77 22.45 -11.85
CA ILE A 138 -0.34 23.03 -11.10
C ILE A 138 0.06 24.44 -10.63
N ASP A 139 -0.88 25.39 -10.65
CA ASP A 139 -0.65 26.74 -10.12
C ASP A 139 -0.63 26.77 -8.58
N ALA A 140 -0.29 27.94 -8.02
CA ALA A 140 -0.28 28.17 -6.57
C ALA A 140 -1.66 27.99 -5.89
N PHE A 141 -2.74 27.88 -6.66
CA PHE A 141 -4.11 27.70 -6.20
C PHE A 141 -4.67 26.29 -6.46
N GLY A 142 -3.85 25.35 -6.93
CA GLY A 142 -4.27 23.96 -7.14
C GLY A 142 -4.95 23.67 -8.48
N ARG A 143 -4.91 24.59 -9.44
CA ARG A 143 -5.49 24.39 -10.79
C ARG A 143 -4.44 23.89 -11.77
N ASN A 144 -4.83 22.92 -12.62
CA ASN A 144 -3.95 22.41 -13.67
C ASN A 144 -3.67 23.50 -14.71
N ILE A 145 -2.40 23.90 -14.84
CA ILE A 145 -1.93 24.85 -15.87
C ILE A 145 -1.57 24.09 -17.15
N THR A 146 -0.91 22.93 -17.04
CA THR A 146 -0.45 22.17 -18.21
C THR A 146 -0.33 20.70 -17.86
N ALA A 147 -0.77 19.81 -18.75
CA ALA A 147 -0.55 18.37 -18.64
C ALA A 147 0.41 17.92 -19.74
N TYR A 148 1.55 17.35 -19.36
CA TYR A 148 2.49 16.73 -20.29
C TYR A 148 2.21 15.24 -20.34
N TYR A 149 1.68 14.76 -21.46
CA TYR A 149 1.62 13.34 -21.75
C TYR A 149 2.98 12.91 -22.29
N ASN A 150 3.52 11.79 -21.81
CA ASN A 150 4.66 11.19 -22.48
C ASN A 150 4.13 10.49 -23.73
N ASP A 151 4.48 11.01 -24.89
CA ASP A 151 4.41 10.23 -26.13
C ASP A 151 5.41 9.07 -25.95
N GLY A 152 4.90 7.85 -25.93
CA GLY A 152 5.71 6.66 -25.77
C GLY A 152 6.69 6.52 -26.94
N GLU A 153 7.95 6.26 -26.63
CA GLU A 153 8.84 5.49 -27.51
C GLU A 153 8.67 3.99 -27.21
#